data_AF-A0A9J6A224-F1
#
_entry.id   AF-A0A9J6A224-F1
#
_cell.length_a   1.000
_cell.length_b   1.000
_cell.length_c   1.000
_cell.angle_alpha   90.00
_cell.angle_beta   90.00
_cell.angle_gamma   90.00
#
_symmetry.space_group_name_H-M   'P 1'
#
loop_
_entity.id
_entity.type
_entity.pdbx_description
1 polymer ?
#
loop_
_entity_poly.entity_id
_entity_poly.type
_entity_poly.pdbx_seq_one_letter_code
_entity_poly.pdbx_strand_id
1 'polypeptide(L)' 'MSKHIIREVGKSIELDIATKTMTRPSMAKARVEIDLLRPLVHNVWVGTEDDNTPLSGFSQKIEYENIPKFCKHC' A
#
# COMPACT_ATOMS: atom_id res chain seq x y z
N MET A 1 -0.83 12.07 -2.41
CA MET A 1 -1.80 10.96 -2.59
C MET A 1 -1.35 9.62 -2.00
N SER A 2 -0.07 9.28 -1.92
CA SER A 2 0.39 7.92 -1.53
C SER A 2 0.57 7.64 -0.03
N LYS A 3 0.66 8.65 0.84
CA LYS A 3 1.04 8.45 2.25
C LYS A 3 -0.04 7.78 3.12
N HIS A 4 -1.31 7.98 2.80
CA HIS A 4 -2.42 7.41 3.58
C HIS A 4 -2.64 5.93 3.31
N ILE A 5 -2.57 5.51 2.05
CA ILE A 5 -2.76 4.11 1.63
C ILE A 5 -1.68 3.20 2.23
N ILE A 6 -0.43 3.67 2.22
CA ILE A 6 0.70 2.88 2.73
C ILE A 6 0.59 2.62 4.23
N ARG A 7 -0.04 3.52 4.99
CA ARG A 7 -0.16 3.43 6.45
C ARG A 7 -0.97 2.22 6.91
N GLU A 8 -1.97 1.81 6.12
CA GLU A 8 -2.78 0.60 6.38
C GLU A 8 -1.94 -0.67 6.23
N VAL A 9 -0.92 -0.65 5.36
CA VAL A 9 -0.06 -1.81 5.05
C VAL A 9 1.08 -1.93 6.05
N GLY A 10 1.67 -0.80 6.45
CA GLY A 10 2.83 -0.76 7.34
C GLY A 10 3.47 0.62 7.41
N LYS A 11 4.70 0.67 7.93
CA LYS A 11 5.44 1.92 8.04
C LYS A 11 6.16 2.19 6.72
N SER A 12 5.84 3.31 6.07
CA SER A 12 6.53 3.74 4.84
C SER A 12 8.00 4.03 5.13
N ILE A 13 8.90 3.38 4.40
CA ILE A 13 10.34 3.65 4.45
C ILE A 13 10.71 4.59 3.30
N GLU A 14 10.38 4.19 2.07
CA GLU A 14 10.79 4.90 0.87
C GLU A 14 9.79 4.65 -0.28
N LEU A 15 9.59 5.65 -1.13
CA LEU A 15 8.81 5.51 -2.36
C LEU A 15 9.73 5.18 -3.53
N ASP A 16 9.26 4.34 -4.45
CA ASP A 16 9.97 4.13 -5.71
C ASP A 16 10.15 5.46 -6.47
N ILE A 17 11.25 5.60 -7.21
CA ILE A 17 11.57 6.85 -7.93
C ILE A 17 10.46 7.20 -8.90
N ALA A 18 9.90 6.23 -9.65
CA ALA A 18 8.84 6.51 -10.61
C ALA A 18 7.53 6.94 -9.93
N THR A 19 7.28 6.45 -8.72
CA THR A 19 6.15 6.90 -7.88
C THR A 19 6.41 8.30 -7.31
N LYS A 20 7.65 8.59 -6.89
CA LYS A 20 8.05 9.90 -6.36
C LYS A 20 8.05 10.99 -7.42
N THR A 21 8.50 10.67 -8.64
CA THR A 21 8.51 11.59 -9.79
C THR A 21 7.19 11.56 -10.57
N MET A 22 6.24 10.72 -10.15
CA MET A 22 4.90 10.62 -10.76
C MET A 22 4.94 10.27 -12.26
N THR A 23 5.98 9.59 -12.72
CA THR A 23 6.21 9.24 -14.14
C THR A 23 5.43 8.01 -14.58
N ARG A 24 4.92 7.22 -13.63
CA ARG A 24 4.05 6.05 -13.88
C ARG A 24 2.79 6.13 -13.01
N PRO A 25 1.76 6.90 -13.43
CA PRO A 25 0.56 7.09 -12.61
C PRO A 25 -0.28 5.82 -12.45
N SER A 26 -0.12 4.83 -13.34
CA SER A 26 -0.82 3.54 -13.26
C SER A 26 -0.24 2.59 -12.19
N MET A 27 0.92 2.89 -11.62
CA MET A 27 1.59 2.00 -10.67
C MET A 27 2.29 2.80 -9.57
N ALA A 28 1.94 2.50 -8.32
CA ALA A 28 2.64 3.02 -7.16
C ALA A 28 3.43 1.88 -6.48
N LYS A 29 4.72 2.10 -6.24
CA LYS A 29 5.60 1.15 -5.55
C LYS A 29 6.27 1.83 -4.37
N ALA A 30 6.30 1.12 -3.24
CA ALA A 30 6.85 1.64 -1.99
C ALA A 30 7.53 0.52 -1.20
N ARG A 31 8.61 0.88 -0.51
CA ARG A 31 9.24 0.05 0.52
C ARG A 31 8.54 0.33 1.85
N VAL A 32 8.06 -0.74 2.46
CA VAL A 32 7.33 -0.70 3.72
C VAL A 32 7.93 -1.68 4.71
N GLU A 33 7.97 -1.29 5.98
CA GLU A 33 8.23 -2.19 7.09
C GLU A 33 6.90 -2.82 7.51
N ILE A 34 6.86 -4.16 7.51
CA ILE A 34 5.68 -4.95 7.83
C ILE A 34 5.99 -5.95 8.94
N ASP A 35 5.04 -6.17 9.84
CA ASP A 35 5.13 -7.18 10.88
C ASP A 35 4.64 -8.53 10.32
N LEU A 36 5.57 -9.47 10.10
CA LEU A 36 5.26 -10.79 9.54
C LEU A 36 4.50 -11.71 10.50
N LEU A 37 4.45 -11.39 11.80
CA LEU A 37 3.64 -12.13 12.77
C LEU A 37 2.15 -11.88 12.53
N ARG A 38 1.79 -10.69 12.03
CA ARG A 38 0.41 -10.31 11.72
C ARG A 38 -0.04 -10.81 10.35
N PRO A 39 -1.36 -10.89 10.08
CA PRO A 39 -1.86 -11.14 8.74
C PRO A 39 -1.48 -9.99 7.81
N LEU A 40 -1.14 -10.32 6.57
CA LEU A 40 -0.79 -9.35 5.53
C LEU A 40 -2.04 -8.71 4.92
N VAL A 41 -1.95 -7.43 4.60
CA VAL A 41 -3.03 -6.65 3.99
C VAL A 41 -2.97 -6.79 2.47
N HIS A 42 -3.89 -7.53 1.89
CA HIS A 42 -3.89 -7.81 0.45
C HIS A 42 -4.73 -6.82 -0.38
N ASN A 43 -5.63 -6.08 0.24
CA ASN A 43 -6.49 -5.10 -0.42
C ASN A 43 -6.63 -3.87 0.47
N VAL A 44 -6.57 -2.69 -0.14
CA VAL A 44 -6.77 -1.40 0.53
C VAL A 44 -7.83 -0.61 -0.21
N TRP A 45 -8.71 0.04 0.56
CA TRP A 45 -9.69 0.94 -0.03
C TRP A 45 -9.03 2.27 -0.39
N VAL A 46 -9.18 2.69 -1.64
CA VAL A 46 -8.70 3.97 -2.14
C VAL A 46 -9.93 4.79 -2.52
N GLY A 47 -10.26 5.78 -1.71
CA GLY A 47 -11.33 6.72 -1.98
C GLY A 47 -10.90 8.13 -1.58
N THR A 48 -11.51 9.13 -2.22
CA THR A 48 -11.45 10.51 -1.73
C THR A 48 -12.68 10.79 -0.88
N GLU A 49 -12.45 11.30 0.33
CA GLU A 49 -13.51 11.93 1.12
C GLU A 49 -13.67 13.36 0.59
N ASP A 50 -14.49 13.52 -0.45
CA ASP A 50 -14.97 14.83 -0.87
C ASP A 50 -16.40 15.00 -0.32
N ASP A 51 -16.60 16.02 0.52
CA ASP A 51 -17.86 16.35 1.23
C ASP A 51 -19.11 16.45 0.31
N ASN A 52 -18.92 16.50 -1.01
CA ASN A 52 -19.97 16.77 -1.99
C ASN A 52 -20.23 15.63 -3.00
N THR A 53 -19.60 14.46 -2.84
CA THR A 53 -19.78 13.36 -3.82
C THR A 53 -19.88 12.02 -3.09
N PRO A 54 -20.84 11.14 -3.45
CA PRO A 54 -20.90 9.80 -2.86
C PRO A 54 -19.54 9.12 -3.02
N LEU A 55 -18.98 8.64 -1.90
CA LEU A 55 -17.66 8.02 -1.73
C LEU A 55 -17.27 7.16 -2.95
N SER A 56 -16.67 7.77 -3.96
CA SER A 56 -16.23 7.06 -5.16
C SER A 56 -14.83 6.53 -4.88
N GLY A 57 -14.79 5.34 -4.28
CA GLY A 57 -13.56 4.61 -4.06
C GLY A 57 -13.54 3.28 -4.80
N PHE A 58 -12.36 2.70 -4.86
CA PHE A 58 -12.13 1.36 -5.38
C PHE A 58 -11.21 0.59 -4.44
N SER A 59 -11.36 -0.73 -4.44
CA SER A 59 -10.44 -1.61 -3.72
C SER A 59 -9.21 -1.84 -4.59
N GLN A 60 -8.06 -1.41 -4.10
CA GLN A 60 -6.77 -1.63 -4.75
C GLN A 60 -6.12 -2.87 -4.15
N LYS A 61 -5.85 -3.87 -5.00
CA LYS A 61 -5.07 -5.04 -4.62
C LYS A 61 -3.60 -4.66 -4.43
N ILE A 62 -3.00 -5.19 -3.36
CA ILE A 62 -1.57 -5.04 -3.05
C ILE A 62 -0.83 -6.28 -3.50
N GLU A 63 0.26 -6.06 -4.24
CA GLU A 63 1.20 -7.09 -4.61
C GLU A 63 2.50 -6.88 -3.83
N TYR A 64 2.84 -7.87 -3.00
CA TYR A 64 4.06 -7.82 -2.22
C TYR A 64 5.20 -8.46 -2.99
N GLU A 65 6.33 -7.76 -3.05
CA GLU A 65 7.56 -8.26 -3.65
C GLU A 65 8.59 -8.56 -2.56
N ASN A 66 9.33 -9.66 -2.71
CA ASN A 66 10.46 -10.04 -1.83
C ASN A 66 10.12 -10.24 -0.35
N ILE A 67 8.91 -10.73 0.00
CA ILE A 67 8.63 -11.12 1.39
C ILE A 67 9.53 -12.32 1.78
N PRO A 68 10.34 -12.21 2.84
CA PRO A 68 11.14 -13.32 3.32
C PRO A 68 10.23 -14.44 3.85
N LYS A 69 10.61 -15.70 3.61
CA LYS A 69 9.88 -16.86 4.13
C LYS A 69 9.96 -16.86 5.66
N PHE A 70 8.90 -16.42 6.32
CA PHE A 70 8.79 -16.42 7.77
C PHE A 70 7.98 -17.64 8.22
N CYS A 71 8.59 -18.52 9.00
CA CYS A 71 7.91 -19.70 9.53
C CYS A 71 7.05 -19.30 10.73
N LYS A 72 5.72 -19.50 10.63
CA LYS A 72 4.78 -19.25 11.75
C LYS A 72 4.60 -20.49 12.66
N HIS A 73 5.22 -21.60 12.32
CA HIS A 73 5.22 -22.85 13.09
C HIS A 73 6.68 -23.18 13.42
N CYS A 74 7.07 -23.08 14.68
CA CYS A 74 8.32 -23.66 15.18
C CYS A 74 7.98 -24.96 15.91
#